data_AF-A0A7C4KTE1-F1
#
_entry.id   AF-A0A7C4KTE1-F1
#
_cell.length_a   1.000
_cell.length_b   1.000
_cell.length_c   1.000
_cell.angle_alpha   90.00
_cell.angle_beta   90.00
_cell.angle_gamma   90.00
#
_symmetry.space_group_name_H-M   'P 1'
#
loop_
_entity.id
_entity.type
_entity.pdbx_description
1 polymer ?
#
loop_
_entity_poly.entity_id
_entity_poly.type
_entity_poly.pdbx_seq_one_letter_code
_entity_poly.pdbx_strand_id
1 'polypeptide(L)'
;MTTLVWLPPPEELPGDGPGGRVRYRRAPNSLEEALAAIEAEDCQRVIVLHPGPPNAFALARRLFSNPAIRVCLVAEPRPDLRFWAERWGCDLFADLASAIQT
;
A
#
# COMPACT_ATOMS: atom_id res chain seq x y z
N MET A 1 -10.61 -7.39 -8.75
CA MET A 1 -9.92 -6.23 -8.18
C MET A 1 -8.46 -6.57 -8.02
N THR A 2 -7.57 -5.84 -8.71
CA THR A 2 -6.12 -6.02 -8.64
C THR A 2 -5.58 -5.23 -7.45
N THR A 3 -4.71 -5.86 -6.66
CA THR A 3 -4.09 -5.28 -5.47
C THR A 3 -2.59 -5.13 -5.69
N LEU A 4 -2.07 -3.93 -5.46
CA LEU A 4 -0.65 -3.63 -5.54
C LEU A 4 -0.08 -3.59 -4.13
N VAL A 5 0.98 -4.35 -3.88
CA VAL A 5 1.68 -4.38 -2.59
C VAL A 5 3.04 -3.75 -2.77
N TRP A 6 3.32 -2.70 -2.00
CA TRP A 6 4.63 -2.06 -1.98
C TRP A 6 5.48 -2.57 -0.83
N LEU A 7 6.57 -3.24 -1.20
CA LEU A 7 7.56 -3.75 -0.27
C LEU A 7 8.71 -2.74 -0.10
N PRO A 8 9.22 -2.57 1.13
CA PRO A 8 10.42 -1.77 1.36
C PRO A 8 11.65 -2.43 0.70
N PRO A 9 12.60 -1.65 0.17
CA PRO A 9 13.88 -2.21 -0.26
C PRO A 9 14.69 -2.73 0.95
N PRO A 10 15.48 -3.81 0.82
CA PRO A 10 15.78 -4.59 -0.38
C PRO A 10 15.02 -5.93 -0.49
N GLU A 11 13.80 -6.05 0.05
CA GLU A 11 13.06 -7.33 0.02
C GLU A 11 12.99 -7.90 -1.41
N GLU A 12 13.37 -9.18 -1.55
CA GLU A 12 13.13 -9.94 -2.78
C GLU A 12 11.62 -9.95 -3.01
N LEU A 13 11.18 -9.44 -4.17
CA LEU A 13 9.77 -9.41 -4.48
C LEU A 13 9.30 -10.86 -4.59
N PRO A 14 8.37 -11.32 -3.74
CA PRO A 14 7.66 -12.54 -4.04
C PRO A 14 6.98 -12.28 -5.40
N GLY A 15 7.06 -13.25 -6.32
CA GLY A 15 6.40 -13.13 -7.61
C GLY A 15 4.89 -12.86 -7.47
N ASP A 16 4.16 -12.85 -8.58
CA ASP A 16 2.72 -12.56 -8.53
C ASP A 16 1.99 -13.47 -7.53
N GLY A 17 1.17 -12.85 -6.66
CA GLY A 17 0.48 -13.56 -5.58
C GLY A 17 -0.63 -14.49 -6.09
N PRO A 18 -1.31 -15.20 -5.17
CA PRO A 18 -2.29 -16.23 -5.52
C PRO A 18 -3.36 -15.70 -6.48
N GLY A 19 -3.47 -16.33 -7.65
CA GLY A 19 -4.48 -16.04 -8.67
C GLY A 19 -4.22 -14.80 -9.53
N GLY A 20 -3.01 -14.22 -9.52
CA GLY A 20 -2.63 -13.09 -10.40
C GLY A 20 -3.30 -11.76 -10.05
N ARG A 21 -4.00 -11.70 -8.92
CA ARG A 21 -4.73 -10.51 -8.44
C ARG A 21 -3.91 -9.66 -7.47
N VAL A 22 -2.75 -10.14 -7.04
CA VAL A 22 -1.84 -9.41 -6.14
C VAL A 22 -0.50 -9.23 -6.85
N ARG A 23 -0.08 -7.98 -7.02
CA ARG A 23 1.17 -7.60 -7.66
C ARG A 23 2.10 -7.05 -6.61
N TYR A 24 3.24 -7.69 -6.39
CA TYR A 24 4.28 -7.15 -5.52
C TYR A 24 5.21 -6.28 -6.35
N ARG A 25 5.43 -5.05 -5.91
CA ARG A 25 6.37 -4.11 -6.52
C ARG A 25 7.23 -3.49 -5.45
N ARG A 26 8.41 -3.04 -5.86
CA ARG A 26 9.21 -2.17 -5.00
C ARG A 26 8.40 -0.92 -4.74
N ALA A 27 8.52 -0.43 -3.52
CA ALA A 27 7.98 0.86 -3.20
C ALA A 27 8.53 1.96 -4.15
N PRO A 28 7.65 2.85 -4.64
CA PRO A 28 8.06 3.96 -5.49
C PRO A 28 8.83 5.01 -4.66
N ASN A 29 9.74 5.72 -5.31
CA ASN A 29 10.51 6.80 -4.66
C ASN A 29 9.76 8.14 -4.72
N SER A 30 8.76 8.26 -5.59
CA SER A 30 7.96 9.47 -5.81
C SER A 30 6.48 9.15 -5.94
N LEU A 31 5.63 10.18 -5.75
CA LEU A 31 4.20 10.07 -6.01
C LEU A 31 3.89 9.77 -7.48
N GLU A 32 4.66 10.35 -8.40
CA GLU A 32 4.46 10.16 -9.84
C GLU A 32 4.72 8.71 -10.24
N GLU A 33 5.81 8.11 -9.76
CA GLU A 33 6.09 6.68 -9.92
C GLU A 33 4.98 5.82 -9.32
N ALA A 34 4.46 6.21 -8.16
CA ALA A 34 3.38 5.49 -7.50
C ALA A 34 2.10 5.48 -8.34
N LEU A 35 1.70 6.64 -8.85
CA LEU A 35 0.51 6.79 -9.70
C LEU A 35 0.69 6.05 -11.03
N ALA A 36 1.86 6.17 -11.66
CA ALA A 36 2.17 5.46 -12.89
C ALA A 36 2.11 3.92 -12.70
N ALA A 37 2.61 3.40 -11.57
CA ALA A 37 2.52 1.98 -11.26
C ALA A 37 1.08 1.52 -11.01
N ILE A 38 0.26 2.35 -10.35
CA ILE A 38 -1.16 2.05 -10.12
C ILE A 38 -1.93 2.02 -11.44
N GLU A 39 -1.68 2.98 -12.32
CA GLU A 39 -2.32 3.08 -13.64
C GLU A 39 -1.89 1.93 -14.56
N ALA A 40 -0.59 1.62 -14.61
CA ALA A 40 -0.05 0.54 -15.45
C ALA A 40 -0.60 -0.85 -15.06
N GLU A 41 -0.89 -1.06 -13.77
CA GLU A 41 -1.40 -2.33 -13.25
C GLU A 41 -2.94 -2.37 -13.14
N ASP A 42 -3.64 -1.32 -13.62
CA ASP A 42 -5.09 -1.11 -13.46
C ASP A 42 -5.56 -1.41 -12.01
N CYS A 43 -4.84 -0.82 -11.07
CA CYS A 43 -4.96 -1.17 -9.67
C CYS A 43 -5.92 -0.23 -8.94
N GLN A 44 -6.87 -0.83 -8.23
CA GLN A 44 -7.87 -0.10 -7.44
C GLN A 44 -7.58 -0.18 -5.93
N ARG A 45 -6.52 -0.92 -5.54
CA ARG A 45 -6.18 -1.17 -4.14
C ARG A 45 -4.68 -1.23 -3.92
N VAL A 46 -4.18 -0.40 -3.01
CA VAL A 46 -2.75 -0.33 -2.70
C VAL A 46 -2.53 -0.70 -1.24
N ILE A 47 -1.59 -1.62 -0.99
CA ILE A 47 -1.12 -1.99 0.34
C ILE A 47 0.27 -1.41 0.55
N VAL A 48 0.41 -0.61 1.61
CA VAL A 48 1.65 0.05 2.02
C VAL A 48 2.10 -0.52 3.36
N LEU A 49 3.35 -0.99 3.45
CA LEU A 49 3.93 -1.53 4.68
C LEU A 49 4.62 -0.43 5.51
N HIS A 50 4.59 -0.54 6.84
CA HIS A 50 5.29 0.33 7.80
C HIS A 50 5.95 -0.49 8.94
N PRO A 51 7.25 -0.29 9.29
CA PRO A 51 8.18 0.66 8.68
C PRO A 51 8.41 0.31 7.21
N GLY A 52 8.25 1.33 6.38
CA GLY A 52 8.06 1.18 4.94
C GLY A 52 9.15 1.87 4.15
N PRO A 53 8.95 2.04 2.84
CA PRO A 53 9.75 2.98 2.09
C PRO A 53 9.75 4.37 2.74
N PRO A 54 10.85 5.13 2.59
CA PRO A 54 10.82 6.55 2.94
C PRO A 54 9.64 7.19 2.21
N ASN A 55 8.80 7.92 2.95
CA ASN A 55 7.55 8.55 2.48
C ASN A 55 6.30 7.66 2.38
N ALA A 56 6.29 6.41 2.88
CA ALA A 56 5.09 5.56 2.92
C ALA A 56 3.83 6.27 3.42
N PHE A 57 3.95 6.99 4.53
CA PHE A 57 2.87 7.78 5.14
C PHE A 57 2.43 8.96 4.28
N ALA A 58 3.38 9.70 3.69
CA ALA A 58 3.09 10.82 2.82
C ALA A 58 2.42 10.36 1.50
N LEU A 59 2.84 9.20 1.00
CA LEU A 59 2.29 8.58 -0.18
C LEU A 59 0.86 8.08 0.07
N ALA A 60 0.62 7.36 1.17
CA ALA A 60 -0.71 6.94 1.58
C ALA A 60 -1.68 8.12 1.70
N ARG A 61 -1.26 9.20 2.38
CA ARG A 61 -2.03 10.45 2.49
C ARG A 61 -2.39 11.04 1.13
N ARG A 62 -1.49 10.97 0.15
CA ARG A 62 -1.70 11.57 -1.17
C ARG A 62 -2.59 10.72 -2.07
N LEU A 63 -2.44 9.39 -2.01
CA LEU A 63 -3.28 8.43 -2.73
C LEU A 63 -4.73 8.44 -2.22
N PHE A 64 -4.94 8.65 -0.92
CA PHE A 64 -6.28 8.82 -0.37
C PHE A 64 -7.08 9.97 -0.99
N SER A 65 -6.41 11.02 -1.50
CA SER A 65 -7.12 12.09 -2.20
C SER A 65 -7.74 11.63 -3.52
N ASN A 66 -7.43 10.42 -3.98
CA ASN A 66 -8.05 9.79 -5.15
C ASN A 66 -9.11 8.76 -4.69
N PRO A 67 -10.42 9.05 -4.87
CA PRO A 67 -11.48 8.15 -4.42
C PRO A 67 -11.55 6.83 -5.20
N ALA A 68 -10.84 6.71 -6.33
CA ALA A 68 -10.76 5.48 -7.11
C ALA A 68 -9.78 4.45 -6.52
N ILE A 69 -8.96 4.83 -5.53
CA ILE A 69 -7.90 3.99 -4.98
C ILE A 69 -8.16 3.73 -3.50
N ARG A 70 -8.37 2.46 -3.13
CA ARG A 70 -8.42 2.03 -1.74
C ARG A 70 -7.02 1.85 -1.20
N VAL A 71 -6.66 2.60 -0.15
CA VAL A 71 -5.34 2.53 0.48
C VAL A 71 -5.43 1.74 1.79
N CYS A 72 -4.60 0.71 1.90
CA CYS A 72 -4.46 -0.11 3.09
C CYS A 72 -3.05 0.05 3.66
N LEU A 73 -2.94 0.37 4.94
CA LEU A 73 -1.68 0.50 5.65
C LEU A 73 -1.49 -0.75 6.51
N VAL A 74 -0.37 -1.43 6.35
CA VAL A 74 0.04 -2.54 7.21
C VAL A 74 1.14 -2.04 8.11
N ALA A 75 0.91 -2.03 9.42
CA ALA A 75 1.89 -1.53 10.37
C ALA A 75 1.76 -2.24 11.71
N GLU A 76 2.85 -2.26 12.48
CA GLU A 76 2.76 -2.58 13.91
C GLU A 76 1.71 -1.69 14.59
N PRO A 77 0.87 -2.24 15.49
CA PRO A 77 -0.15 -1.47 16.18
C PRO A 77 0.50 -0.37 17.03
N ARG A 78 0.36 0.89 16.62
CA ARG A 78 0.80 2.05 17.39
C ARG A 78 -0.29 3.13 17.43
N PRO A 79 -0.50 3.81 18.57
CA PRO A 79 -1.58 4.79 18.72
C PRO A 79 -1.50 5.96 17.74
N ASP A 80 -0.29 6.41 17.41
CA ASP A 80 -0.01 7.48 16.44
C ASP A 80 -0.40 7.06 15.02
N LEU A 81 -0.02 5.85 14.60
CA LEU A 81 -0.35 5.33 13.27
C LEU A 81 -1.86 5.14 13.11
N ARG A 82 -2.53 4.65 14.16
CA ARG A 82 -3.99 4.53 14.18
C ARG A 82 -4.67 5.89 14.02
N PHE A 83 -4.23 6.89 14.78
CA PHE A 83 -4.77 8.25 14.69
C PHE A 83 -4.68 8.81 13.26
N TRP A 84 -3.52 8.64 12.61
CA TRP A 84 -3.32 9.13 11.25
C TRP A 84 -4.09 8.30 10.21
N ALA A 85 -4.15 6.97 10.36
CA ALA A 85 -4.92 6.11 9.48
C ALA A 85 -6.41 6.47 9.51
N GLU A 86 -6.98 6.66 10.70
CA GLU A 86 -8.38 7.13 10.87
C GLU A 86 -8.58 8.51 10.24
N ARG A 87 -7.65 9.45 10.48
CA ARG A 87 -7.72 10.80 9.92
C ARG A 87 -7.63 10.83 8.39
N TRP A 88 -6.96 9.86 7.79
CA TRP A 88 -6.81 9.73 6.34
C TRP A 88 -7.73 8.68 5.73
N GLY A 89 -8.65 8.08 6.50
CA GLY A 89 -9.55 7.05 5.99
C GLY A 89 -8.84 5.82 5.41
N CYS A 90 -7.62 5.51 5.89
CA CYS A 90 -6.89 4.32 5.48
C CYS A 90 -7.30 3.12 6.35
N ASP A 91 -7.44 1.95 5.71
CA ASP A 91 -7.63 0.70 6.45
C ASP A 91 -6.29 0.29 7.08
N LEU A 92 -6.22 0.21 8.41
CA LEU A 92 -5.03 -0.22 9.13
C LEU A 92 -5.11 -1.71 9.47
N PHE A 93 -4.08 -2.46 9.10
CA PHE A 93 -3.94 -3.89 9.36
C PHE A 93 -2.67 -4.17 10.18
N ALA A 94 -2.75 -5.18 11.05
CA ALA A 94 -1.61 -5.64 11.84
C ALA A 94 -0.61 -6.46 11.02
N ASP A 95 -1.06 -7.07 9.91
CA ASP A 95 -0.25 -7.94 9.07
C ASP A 95 -0.70 -7.90 7.59
N LEU A 96 0.21 -8.30 6.70
CA LEU A 96 -0.01 -8.28 5.25
C LEU A 96 -1.06 -9.31 4.79
N ALA A 97 -1.19 -10.45 5.46
CA ALA A 97 -2.13 -11.49 5.06
C ALA A 97 -3.58 -11.01 5.27
N SER A 98 -3.85 -10.41 6.43
CA SER A 98 -5.12 -9.77 6.76
C SER A 98 -5.46 -8.65 5.76
N ALA A 99 -4.47 -7.84 5.37
CA ALA A 99 -4.67 -6.83 4.34
C ALA A 99 -5.06 -7.50 3.01
N ILE A 100 -4.32 -8.47 2.50
CA ILE A 100 -4.59 -9.10 1.20
C ILE A 100 -6.00 -9.74 1.14
N GLN A 101 -6.53 -10.27 2.25
CA GLN A 101 -7.82 -10.98 2.30
C GLN A 101 -9.07 -10.08 2.24
N THR A 102 -8.93 -8.76 2.35
CA THR A 102 -10.04 -7.77 2.42
C THR A 102 -10.47 -7.22 1.05
#